data_AF-A0A0N0J5G3-F1
#
_entry.id   AF-A0A0N0J5G3-F1
#
_cell.length_a   1.000
_cell.length_b   1.000
_cell.length_c   1.000
_cell.angle_alpha   90.00
_cell.angle_beta   90.00
_cell.angle_gamma   90.00
#
_symmetry.space_group_name_H-M   'P 1'
#
loop_
_entity.id
_entity.type
_entity.pdbx_description
1 polymer ?
#
loop_
_entity_poly.entity_id
_entity_poly.type
_entity_poly.pdbx_seq_one_letter_code
_entity_poly.pdbx_strand_id
1 'polypeptide(L)'
;MNLSRLCLPLACALATLPWLPPAAAALPDCRAPSSSPYVVFLNEPSFTPQAFASREKLLQFYNRLWEYLDQQRDLEMAEITRASSHVRFRVARCEGRVPAPDGGDFSRAVVRSLYDRNVVIEIWGQLDAQPQPGGRVARSARMSYLITPLRRAADEGETAVPALHHFRYPDGDIVATDFLDLVSNGDLHAYVATAIGAMAFDGSDYRVAHPLLCAAAARLERVERRLAARGESQAQSQEVRSLRLHLLGLAGKAVGQLQASGNGGLAGLQSAAQPCGAGVRP
;
A
#
# COMPACT_ATOMS: atom_id res chain seq x y z
N MET A 1 -72.76 -42.04 9.64
CA MET A 1 -71.69 -41.06 9.99
C MET A 1 -70.36 -41.77 9.82
N ASN A 2 -69.65 -41.52 8.72
CA ASN A 2 -68.30 -42.03 8.51
C ASN A 2 -67.49 -40.94 7.79
N LEU A 3 -66.48 -40.43 8.49
CA LEU A 3 -65.59 -39.34 8.07
C LEU A 3 -64.52 -39.90 7.13
N SER A 4 -64.58 -39.52 5.86
CA SER A 4 -63.54 -39.82 4.87
C SER A 4 -62.30 -38.96 5.12
N ARG A 5 -61.17 -39.64 5.36
CA ARG A 5 -59.82 -39.07 5.40
C ARG A 5 -59.36 -38.74 3.98
N LEU A 6 -58.97 -37.50 3.74
CA LEU A 6 -58.26 -37.06 2.53
C LEU A 6 -56.81 -36.74 2.92
N CYS A 7 -55.89 -37.61 2.52
CA CYS A 7 -54.45 -37.36 2.50
C CYS A 7 -54.11 -36.49 1.29
N LEU A 8 -53.58 -35.29 1.53
CA LEU A 8 -52.93 -34.48 0.50
C LEU A 8 -51.42 -34.74 0.54
N PRO A 9 -50.77 -35.04 -0.60
CA PRO A 9 -49.32 -35.12 -0.68
C PRO A 9 -48.71 -33.71 -0.78
N LEU A 10 -47.82 -33.40 0.14
CA LEU A 10 -47.00 -32.19 0.12
C LEU A 10 -45.86 -32.40 -0.89
N ALA A 11 -46.00 -31.82 -2.08
CA ALA A 11 -44.95 -31.84 -3.10
C ALA A 11 -43.89 -30.76 -2.77
N CYS A 12 -42.71 -31.20 -2.32
CA CYS A 12 -41.52 -30.36 -2.18
C CYS A 12 -41.03 -29.95 -3.58
N ALA A 13 -41.37 -28.73 -4.00
CA ALA A 13 -40.73 -28.07 -5.13
C ALA A 13 -39.32 -27.60 -4.72
N LEU A 14 -38.31 -28.44 -4.99
CA LEU A 14 -36.90 -28.04 -4.95
C LEU A 14 -36.64 -27.07 -6.10
N ALA A 15 -36.77 -25.78 -5.83
CA ALA A 15 -36.37 -24.72 -6.75
C ALA A 15 -34.85 -24.80 -6.94
N THR A 16 -34.42 -25.28 -8.11
CA THR A 16 -33.04 -25.19 -8.60
C THR A 16 -32.73 -23.72 -8.86
N LEU A 17 -32.24 -23.01 -7.85
CA LEU A 17 -31.67 -21.68 -8.03
C LEU A 17 -30.44 -21.80 -8.93
N PRO A 18 -30.38 -21.09 -10.07
CA PRO A 18 -29.19 -21.08 -10.89
C PRO A 18 -28.04 -20.52 -10.07
N TRP A 19 -26.98 -21.32 -9.95
CA TRP A 19 -25.73 -20.95 -9.34
C TRP A 19 -25.10 -19.86 -10.21
N LEU A 20 -25.47 -18.61 -9.95
CA LEU A 20 -24.78 -17.48 -10.55
C LEU A 20 -23.32 -17.58 -10.11
N PRO A 21 -22.35 -17.63 -11.04
CA PRO A 21 -20.95 -17.57 -10.66
C PRO A 21 -20.77 -16.30 -9.82
N PRO A 22 -20.04 -16.36 -8.69
CA PRO A 22 -19.74 -15.17 -7.92
C PRO A 22 -19.15 -14.15 -8.90
N ALA A 23 -19.77 -12.98 -8.98
CA ALA A 23 -19.28 -11.89 -9.82
C ALA A 23 -17.80 -11.72 -9.47
N ALA A 24 -16.92 -12.19 -10.36
CA ALA A 24 -15.50 -11.94 -10.22
C ALA A 24 -15.41 -10.43 -10.19
N ALA A 25 -15.04 -9.86 -9.04
CA ALA A 25 -14.84 -8.44 -8.87
C ALA A 25 -13.78 -8.04 -9.88
N ALA A 26 -14.23 -7.66 -11.08
CA ALA A 26 -13.36 -7.19 -12.12
C ALA A 26 -12.69 -5.97 -11.52
N LEU A 27 -11.36 -6.01 -11.43
CA LEU A 27 -10.58 -4.81 -11.16
C LEU A 27 -11.11 -3.76 -12.14
N PRO A 28 -11.77 -2.68 -11.66
CA PRO A 28 -12.15 -1.58 -12.53
C PRO A 28 -10.92 -1.16 -13.33
N ASP A 29 -11.10 -0.68 -14.57
CA ASP A 29 -10.06 -0.41 -15.57
C ASP A 29 -9.00 0.63 -15.13
N CYS A 30 -8.24 0.33 -14.07
CA CYS A 30 -7.00 0.97 -13.72
C CYS A 30 -6.01 0.60 -14.81
N ARG A 31 -5.78 1.51 -15.76
CA ARG A 31 -4.79 1.31 -16.80
C ARG A 31 -3.42 1.62 -16.23
N ALA A 32 -2.72 0.56 -15.84
CA ALA A 32 -1.28 0.63 -15.62
C ALA A 32 -0.60 1.18 -16.90
N PRO A 33 0.25 2.20 -16.80
CA PRO A 33 1.02 2.68 -17.94
C PRO A 33 1.85 1.54 -18.53
N SER A 34 1.75 1.33 -19.84
CA SER A 34 2.56 0.32 -20.54
C SER A 34 4.05 0.56 -20.27
N SER A 35 4.82 -0.51 -20.04
CA SER A 35 6.29 -0.51 -19.86
C SER A 35 6.88 -0.07 -18.51
N SER A 36 6.08 0.11 -17.46
CA SER A 36 6.62 0.42 -16.13
C SER A 36 6.94 -0.85 -15.34
N PRO A 37 8.17 -1.01 -14.80
CA PRO A 37 8.52 -2.20 -14.02
C PRO A 37 7.84 -2.23 -12.66
N TYR A 38 7.36 -1.08 -12.18
CA TYR A 38 6.62 -0.94 -10.93
C TYR A 38 5.48 0.06 -11.11
N VAL A 39 4.31 -0.26 -10.60
CA VAL A 39 3.10 0.56 -10.73
C VAL A 39 2.47 0.79 -9.35
N VAL A 40 2.22 2.05 -9.02
CA VAL A 40 1.50 2.46 -7.82
C VAL A 40 0.06 2.72 -8.22
N PHE A 41 -0.89 1.98 -7.65
CA PHE A 41 -2.31 2.26 -7.83
C PHE A 41 -2.73 3.29 -6.79
N LEU A 42 -3.18 4.44 -7.27
CA LEU A 42 -3.82 5.45 -6.46
C LEU A 42 -5.32 5.38 -6.77
N ASN A 43 -6.14 5.14 -5.76
CA ASN A 43 -7.60 5.05 -5.87
C ASN A 43 -8.29 6.36 -5.51
N GLU A 44 -9.51 6.54 -6.00
CA GLU A 44 -10.36 7.68 -5.64
C GLU A 44 -10.67 7.61 -4.13
N PRO A 45 -10.23 8.58 -3.31
CA PRO A 45 -10.53 8.55 -1.89
C PRO A 45 -12.00 8.89 -1.67
N SER A 46 -12.63 8.22 -0.70
CA SER A 46 -13.93 8.66 -0.20
C SER A 46 -13.79 10.01 0.51
N PHE A 47 -14.87 10.79 0.59
CA PHE A 47 -14.82 12.12 1.19
C PHE A 47 -16.11 12.50 1.92
N THR A 48 -16.00 13.38 2.90
CA THR A 48 -17.16 14.02 3.54
C THR A 48 -17.55 15.31 2.80
N PRO A 49 -18.82 15.75 2.85
CA PRO A 49 -19.24 17.01 2.24
C PRO A 49 -18.47 18.24 2.72
N GLN A 50 -17.90 18.18 3.92
CA GLN A 50 -17.05 19.22 4.49
C GLN A 50 -15.65 19.23 3.84
N ALA A 51 -15.11 18.07 3.46
CA ALA A 51 -13.84 17.97 2.77
C ALA A 51 -13.93 18.51 1.34
N PHE A 52 -14.98 18.11 0.61
CA PHE A 52 -15.24 18.60 -0.75
C PHE A 52 -16.73 18.84 -0.96
N ALA A 53 -17.07 20.00 -1.53
CA ALA A 53 -18.45 20.38 -1.83
C ALA A 53 -19.10 19.51 -2.92
N SER A 54 -18.30 18.85 -3.76
CA SER A 54 -18.79 17.98 -4.83
C SER A 54 -17.71 16.97 -5.26
N ARG A 55 -18.14 15.89 -5.94
CA ARG A 55 -17.22 14.92 -6.57
C ARG A 55 -16.31 15.58 -7.60
N GLU A 56 -16.78 16.60 -8.32
CA GLU A 56 -15.93 17.33 -9.27
C GLU A 56 -14.74 18.01 -8.57
N LYS A 57 -14.97 18.62 -7.39
CA LYS A 57 -13.89 19.21 -6.59
C LYS A 57 -12.92 18.17 -6.04
N LEU A 58 -13.43 17.00 -5.68
CA LEU A 58 -12.59 15.85 -5.35
C LEU A 58 -11.70 15.46 -6.54
N LEU A 59 -12.26 15.30 -7.73
CA LEU A 59 -11.51 14.90 -8.93
C LEU A 59 -10.45 15.94 -9.32
N GLN A 60 -10.72 17.23 -9.14
CA GLN A 60 -9.71 18.30 -9.31
C GLN A 60 -8.54 18.13 -8.32
N PHE A 61 -8.82 17.84 -7.05
CA PHE A 61 -7.78 17.52 -6.07
C PHE A 61 -7.04 16.24 -6.44
N TYR A 62 -7.77 15.19 -6.81
CA TYR A 62 -7.24 13.88 -7.14
C TYR A 62 -6.27 13.92 -8.33
N ASN A 63 -6.58 14.75 -9.34
CA ASN A 63 -5.67 15.01 -10.45
C ASN A 63 -4.37 15.67 -9.99
N ARG A 64 -4.45 16.69 -9.13
CA ARG A 64 -3.27 17.35 -8.58
C ARG A 64 -2.43 16.41 -7.73
N LEU A 65 -3.06 15.55 -6.93
CA LEU A 65 -2.37 14.52 -6.15
C LEU A 65 -1.65 13.52 -7.06
N TRP A 66 -2.32 13.04 -8.10
CA TRP A 66 -1.70 12.15 -9.08
C TRP A 66 -0.52 12.81 -9.80
N GLU A 67 -0.68 14.05 -10.27
CA GLU A 67 0.39 14.82 -10.91
C GLU A 67 1.58 15.03 -9.97
N TYR A 68 1.31 15.41 -8.71
CA TYR A 68 2.34 15.54 -7.68
C TYR A 68 3.11 14.22 -7.53
N LEU A 69 2.39 13.12 -7.29
CA LEU A 69 3.02 11.82 -7.06
C LEU A 69 3.72 11.24 -8.29
N ASP A 70 3.28 11.56 -9.51
CA ASP A 70 3.95 11.06 -10.72
C ASP A 70 5.14 11.93 -11.15
N GLN A 71 5.11 13.24 -10.89
CA GLN A 71 6.16 14.20 -11.28
C GLN A 71 7.21 14.43 -10.19
N GLN A 72 6.79 14.66 -8.94
CA GLN A 72 7.73 14.90 -7.81
C GLN A 72 8.43 13.63 -7.35
N ARG A 73 7.90 12.45 -7.74
CA ARG A 73 8.52 11.14 -7.53
C ARG A 73 10.01 11.18 -7.78
N ASP A 74 10.42 11.66 -8.95
CA ASP A 74 11.80 11.50 -9.40
C ASP A 74 12.75 12.31 -8.52
N LEU A 75 12.29 13.41 -7.89
CA LEU A 75 13.11 14.20 -6.98
C LEU A 75 13.18 13.57 -5.59
N GLU A 76 12.02 13.22 -5.01
CA GLU A 76 11.93 12.71 -3.63
C GLU A 76 12.44 11.26 -3.51
N MET A 77 12.26 10.45 -4.56
CA MET A 77 12.80 9.09 -4.63
C MET A 77 14.22 9.05 -5.19
N ALA A 78 14.69 10.05 -5.97
CA ALA A 78 16.12 10.10 -6.34
C ALA A 78 17.03 10.19 -5.11
N GLU A 79 16.57 10.82 -4.02
CA GLU A 79 17.29 10.81 -2.76
C GLU A 79 17.49 9.38 -2.22
N ILE A 80 16.48 8.54 -2.38
CA ILE A 80 16.53 7.12 -2.00
C ILE A 80 17.47 6.33 -2.92
N THR A 81 17.54 6.69 -4.20
CA THR A 81 18.22 5.92 -5.24
C THR A 81 19.58 6.51 -5.67
N ARG A 82 20.18 7.45 -4.92
CA ARG A 82 21.49 8.03 -5.29
C ARG A 82 22.59 6.98 -5.51
N ALA A 83 22.43 5.76 -4.97
CA ALA A 83 23.34 4.64 -5.13
C ALA A 83 22.93 3.59 -6.18
N SER A 84 21.71 3.65 -6.72
CA SER A 84 21.12 2.60 -7.57
C SER A 84 20.32 3.25 -8.69
N SER A 85 20.69 2.99 -9.95
CA SER A 85 19.95 3.40 -11.17
C SER A 85 18.48 3.78 -10.92
N HIS A 86 18.14 5.05 -11.15
CA HIS A 86 16.81 5.68 -11.02
C HIS A 86 15.68 4.66 -11.12
N VAL A 87 15.07 4.34 -9.97
CA VAL A 87 13.98 3.37 -9.91
C VAL A 87 12.76 3.97 -10.58
N ARG A 88 12.43 3.48 -11.76
CA ARG A 88 11.28 3.97 -12.54
C ARG A 88 10.02 3.25 -12.08
N PHE A 89 9.13 3.95 -11.39
CA PHE A 89 7.75 3.50 -11.24
C PHE A 89 6.80 4.50 -11.90
N ARG A 90 5.51 4.17 -12.00
CA ARG A 90 4.46 5.10 -12.43
C ARG A 90 3.27 5.05 -11.49
N VAL A 91 2.55 6.15 -11.37
CA VAL A 91 1.30 6.18 -10.63
C VAL A 91 0.14 6.04 -11.61
N ALA A 92 -0.67 5.00 -11.44
CA ALA A 92 -1.90 4.78 -12.19
C ALA A 92 -3.10 5.27 -11.38
N ARG A 93 -3.94 6.08 -12.00
CA ARG A 93 -5.14 6.62 -11.39
C ARG A 93 -6.31 5.67 -11.58
N CYS A 94 -6.90 5.24 -10.47
CA CYS A 94 -8.03 4.33 -10.42
C CYS A 94 -9.30 5.09 -10.05
N GLU A 95 -9.85 5.85 -11.00
CA GLU A 95 -11.09 6.61 -10.77
C GLU A 95 -12.29 5.68 -10.52
N GLY A 96 -13.16 6.04 -9.57
CA GLY A 96 -14.32 5.25 -9.18
C GLY A 96 -14.02 3.98 -8.37
N ARG A 97 -12.76 3.57 -8.23
CA ARG A 97 -12.37 2.44 -7.38
C ARG A 97 -12.26 2.90 -5.93
N VAL A 98 -13.06 2.31 -5.04
CA VAL A 98 -13.08 2.62 -3.61
C VAL A 98 -13.06 1.30 -2.82
N PRO A 99 -11.87 0.71 -2.56
CA PRO A 99 -11.80 -0.53 -1.80
C PRO A 99 -12.29 -0.36 -0.37
N ALA A 100 -12.79 -1.45 0.20
CA ALA A 100 -13.22 -1.55 1.57
C ALA A 100 -12.03 -1.21 2.50
N PRO A 101 -12.27 -0.44 3.58
CA PRO A 101 -11.20 -0.05 4.51
C PRO A 101 -10.50 -1.24 5.18
N ASP A 102 -11.13 -2.40 5.31
CA ASP A 102 -10.55 -3.62 5.88
C ASP A 102 -9.82 -4.49 4.85
N GLY A 103 -9.83 -4.08 3.58
CA GLY A 103 -9.24 -4.82 2.48
C GLY A 103 -10.02 -6.06 2.04
N GLY A 104 -11.32 -6.16 2.36
CA GLY A 104 -12.17 -7.29 1.94
C GLY A 104 -12.19 -7.55 0.42
N ASP A 105 -11.92 -6.55 -0.41
CA ASP A 105 -11.85 -6.68 -1.88
C ASP A 105 -10.59 -7.40 -2.38
N PHE A 106 -9.56 -7.56 -1.55
CA PHE A 106 -8.26 -8.12 -1.94
C PHE A 106 -8.19 -9.63 -1.72
N SER A 107 -9.04 -10.36 -2.44
CA SER A 107 -8.93 -11.82 -2.53
C SER A 107 -7.58 -12.23 -3.15
N ARG A 108 -7.14 -13.47 -2.90
CA ARG A 108 -5.90 -14.03 -3.47
C ARG A 108 -5.83 -13.86 -5.00
N ALA A 109 -6.96 -14.03 -5.70
CA ALA A 109 -7.02 -13.85 -7.15
C ALA A 109 -6.80 -12.39 -7.58
N VAL A 110 -7.37 -11.44 -6.84
CA VAL A 110 -7.17 -9.99 -7.09
C VAL A 110 -5.72 -9.61 -6.82
N VAL A 111 -5.16 -10.02 -5.68
CA VAL A 111 -3.76 -9.75 -5.31
C VAL A 111 -2.79 -10.31 -6.34
N ARG A 112 -3.01 -11.55 -6.79
CA ARG A 112 -2.23 -12.16 -7.87
C ARG A 112 -2.33 -11.36 -9.17
N SER A 113 -3.54 -10.95 -9.56
CA SER A 113 -3.72 -10.13 -10.76
C SER A 113 -3.06 -8.75 -10.64
N LEU A 114 -3.02 -8.15 -9.46
CA LEU A 114 -2.31 -6.89 -9.21
C LEU A 114 -0.80 -7.10 -9.35
N TYR A 115 -0.28 -8.15 -8.72
CA TYR A 115 1.14 -8.51 -8.78
C TYR A 115 1.60 -8.78 -10.22
N ASP A 116 0.85 -9.59 -10.98
CA ASP A 116 1.14 -9.93 -12.39
C ASP A 116 1.14 -8.70 -13.30
N ARG A 117 0.50 -7.60 -12.88
CA ARG A 117 0.49 -6.30 -13.57
C ARG A 117 1.55 -5.33 -13.04
N ASN A 118 2.52 -5.83 -12.27
CA ASN A 118 3.57 -5.06 -11.60
C ASN A 118 3.03 -3.99 -10.63
N VAL A 119 1.82 -4.18 -10.09
CA VAL A 119 1.29 -3.25 -9.08
C VAL A 119 1.98 -3.55 -7.76
N VAL A 120 2.80 -2.61 -7.29
CA VAL A 120 3.56 -2.78 -6.04
C VAL A 120 2.71 -2.43 -4.83
N ILE A 121 1.91 -1.38 -4.92
CA ILE A 121 1.11 -0.86 -3.83
C ILE A 121 -0.19 -0.27 -4.33
N GLU A 122 -1.26 -0.47 -3.58
CA GLU A 122 -2.54 0.19 -3.79
C GLU A 122 -2.83 1.13 -2.60
N ILE A 123 -3.24 2.36 -2.90
CA ILE A 123 -3.42 3.45 -1.93
C ILE A 123 -4.85 3.96 -2.05
N TRP A 124 -5.59 3.97 -0.95
CA TRP A 124 -6.95 4.52 -0.88
C TRP A 124 -7.24 5.07 0.50
N GLY A 125 -8.38 5.72 0.68
CA GLY A 125 -8.71 6.25 2.00
C GLY A 125 -9.97 7.08 2.06
N GLN A 126 -10.07 7.84 3.13
CA GLN A 126 -11.12 8.81 3.38
C GLN A 126 -10.53 10.17 3.74
N LEU A 127 -11.04 11.22 3.11
CA LEU A 127 -10.70 12.62 3.40
C LEU A 127 -11.86 13.26 4.16
N ASP A 128 -11.53 13.96 5.24
CA ASP A 128 -12.52 14.63 6.09
C ASP A 128 -12.03 16.03 6.48
N ALA A 129 -12.98 16.93 6.72
CA ALA A 129 -12.69 18.26 7.22
C ALA A 129 -13.73 18.67 8.26
N GLN A 130 -13.29 19.37 9.30
CA GLN A 130 -14.14 19.89 10.35
C GLN A 130 -13.91 21.39 10.52
N PRO A 131 -14.98 22.21 10.52
CA PRO A 131 -14.87 23.61 10.89
C PRO A 131 -14.33 23.75 12.31
N GLN A 132 -13.39 24.67 12.51
CA GLN A 132 -12.86 25.05 13.81
C GLN A 132 -13.23 26.50 14.17
N PRO A 133 -13.25 26.85 15.46
CA PRO A 133 -13.40 28.24 15.90
C PRO A 133 -12.42 29.17 15.18
N GLY A 134 -12.89 30.37 14.81
CA GLY A 134 -12.09 31.35 14.08
C GLY A 134 -12.00 31.10 12.57
N GLY A 135 -12.92 30.33 11.99
CA GLY A 135 -13.02 30.11 10.54
C GLY A 135 -11.94 29.19 9.95
N ARG A 136 -11.17 28.52 10.81
CA ARG A 136 -10.18 27.53 10.38
C ARG A 136 -10.87 26.22 10.00
N VAL A 137 -10.22 25.43 9.16
CA VAL A 137 -10.71 24.10 8.76
C VAL A 137 -9.66 23.08 9.16
N ALA A 138 -10.00 22.19 10.09
CA ALA A 138 -9.16 21.05 10.42
C ALA A 138 -9.38 19.96 9.40
N ARG A 139 -8.34 19.62 8.63
CA ARG A 139 -8.37 18.53 7.66
C ARG A 139 -7.81 17.27 8.30
N SER A 140 -8.37 16.13 7.93
CA SER A 140 -7.88 14.83 8.33
C SER A 140 -7.98 13.84 7.18
N ALA A 141 -7.11 12.83 7.20
CA ALA A 141 -7.12 11.76 6.22
C ALA A 141 -7.00 10.41 6.93
N ARG A 142 -7.72 9.41 6.45
CA ARG A 142 -7.56 8.01 6.85
C ARG A 142 -7.10 7.23 5.63
N MET A 143 -5.81 6.94 5.56
CA MET A 143 -5.19 6.32 4.39
C MET A 143 -4.91 4.85 4.67
N SER A 144 -5.12 4.02 3.65
CA SER A 144 -4.87 2.59 3.64
C SER A 144 -3.88 2.26 2.53
N TYR A 145 -2.94 1.37 2.85
CA TYR A 145 -1.85 0.96 1.98
C TYR A 145 -1.83 -0.56 1.90
N LEU A 146 -2.06 -1.12 0.72
CA LEU A 146 -1.85 -2.55 0.46
C LEU A 146 -0.52 -2.76 -0.24
N ILE A 147 0.43 -3.40 0.44
CA ILE A 147 1.71 -3.81 -0.12
C ILE A 147 1.51 -5.14 -0.83
N THR A 148 1.24 -5.08 -2.13
CA THR A 148 0.89 -6.23 -2.97
C THR A 148 1.87 -7.42 -2.87
N PRO A 149 3.21 -7.25 -2.98
CA PRO A 149 4.13 -8.39 -2.87
C PRO A 149 4.08 -9.07 -1.50
N LEU A 150 3.89 -8.31 -0.42
CA LEU A 150 3.75 -8.89 0.92
C LEU A 150 2.42 -9.61 1.09
N ARG A 151 1.33 -9.07 0.50
CA ARG A 151 0.04 -9.74 0.55
C ARG A 151 0.08 -11.06 -0.22
N ARG A 152 0.72 -11.09 -1.39
CA ARG A 152 0.94 -12.32 -2.17
C ARG A 152 1.70 -13.36 -1.35
N ALA A 153 2.84 -12.97 -0.78
CA ALA A 153 3.65 -13.85 0.06
C ALA A 153 2.88 -14.36 1.29
N ALA A 154 2.03 -13.54 1.91
CA ALA A 154 1.18 -13.96 3.02
C ALA A 154 0.08 -14.95 2.57
N ASP A 155 -0.56 -14.71 1.43
CA ASP A 155 -1.55 -15.63 0.85
C ASP A 155 -0.93 -17.00 0.50
N GLU A 156 0.38 -17.06 0.26
CA GLU A 156 1.17 -18.27 -0.01
C GLU A 156 1.80 -18.89 1.25
N GLY A 157 1.67 -18.24 2.40
CA GLY A 157 2.22 -18.72 3.68
C GLY A 157 3.72 -18.46 3.88
N GLU A 158 4.33 -17.59 3.08
CA GLU A 158 5.76 -17.27 3.13
C GLU A 158 6.12 -16.20 4.17
N THR A 159 5.15 -15.37 4.55
CA THR A 159 5.32 -14.32 5.57
C THR A 159 4.06 -14.16 6.41
N ALA A 160 4.24 -13.78 7.67
CA ALA A 160 3.15 -13.40 8.58
C ALA A 160 3.07 -11.88 8.80
N VAL A 161 3.90 -11.10 8.08
CA VAL A 161 3.92 -9.65 8.20
C VAL A 161 2.64 -9.07 7.58
N PRO A 162 1.90 -8.20 8.30
CA PRO A 162 0.74 -7.53 7.74
C PRO A 162 1.11 -6.78 6.46
N ALA A 163 0.31 -6.97 5.41
CA ALA A 163 0.49 -6.29 4.13
C ALA A 163 -0.45 -5.09 3.95
N LEU A 164 -1.46 -4.98 4.81
CA LEU A 164 -2.42 -3.87 4.83
C LEU A 164 -2.11 -2.99 6.03
N HIS A 165 -1.92 -1.70 5.79
CA HIS A 165 -1.66 -0.74 6.85
C HIS A 165 -2.62 0.43 6.77
N HIS A 166 -3.05 0.93 7.93
CA HIS A 166 -3.95 2.06 8.05
C HIS A 166 -3.30 3.18 8.84
N PHE A 167 -3.45 4.42 8.39
CA PHE A 167 -2.93 5.60 9.05
C PHE A 167 -4.00 6.67 9.15
N ARG A 168 -3.94 7.45 10.24
CA ARG A 168 -4.78 8.62 10.45
C ARG A 168 -3.88 9.85 10.48
N TYR A 169 -4.22 10.85 9.69
CA TYR A 169 -3.48 12.11 9.59
C TYR A 169 -4.37 13.30 9.96
N PRO A 170 -3.80 14.41 10.47
CA PRO A 170 -2.38 14.58 10.78
C PRO A 170 -1.92 13.69 11.94
N ASP A 171 -0.73 13.12 11.77
CA ASP A 171 -0.03 12.33 12.78
C ASP A 171 1.20 13.14 13.25
N GLY A 172 1.22 13.52 14.53
CA GLY A 172 2.37 14.16 15.16
C GLY A 172 2.73 15.52 14.54
N ASP A 173 3.93 15.58 13.97
CA ASP A 173 4.57 16.76 13.39
C ASP A 173 4.25 16.98 11.90
N ILE A 174 3.33 16.19 11.33
CA ILE A 174 2.84 16.43 9.96
C ILE A 174 2.02 17.73 9.96
N VAL A 175 2.71 18.83 9.63
CA VAL A 175 2.11 20.14 9.38
C VAL A 175 1.54 20.12 7.97
N ALA A 176 0.23 19.97 7.87
CA ALA A 176 -0.47 19.98 6.58
C ALA A 176 -1.25 21.27 6.39
N THR A 177 -1.00 21.95 5.28
CA THR A 177 -1.75 23.14 4.86
C THR A 177 -3.01 22.74 4.08
N ASP A 178 -2.97 21.61 3.38
CA ASP A 178 -4.09 21.04 2.64
C ASP A 178 -4.13 19.49 2.69
N PHE A 179 -4.99 18.88 1.87
CA PHE A 179 -5.07 17.42 1.76
C PHE A 179 -3.90 16.79 1.00
N LEU A 180 -3.20 17.56 0.15
CA LEU A 180 -2.05 17.06 -0.60
C LEU A 180 -0.96 16.72 0.41
N ASP A 181 -0.61 17.65 1.30
CA ASP A 181 0.38 17.46 2.36
C ASP A 181 0.06 16.26 3.27
N LEU A 182 -1.22 16.03 3.57
CA LEU A 182 -1.65 14.88 4.38
C LEU A 182 -1.43 13.54 3.67
N VAL A 183 -1.60 13.48 2.35
CA VAL A 183 -1.56 12.22 1.59
C VAL A 183 -0.16 11.94 1.03
N SER A 184 0.55 12.96 0.54
CA SER A 184 1.89 12.84 -0.05
C SER A 184 3.02 13.03 0.98
N ASN A 185 2.80 12.59 2.23
CA ASN A 185 3.77 12.74 3.30
C ASN A 185 4.88 11.66 3.27
N GLY A 186 5.88 11.79 4.14
CA GLY A 186 7.04 10.88 4.17
C GLY A 186 6.72 9.39 4.46
N ASP A 187 5.58 9.08 5.06
CA ASP A 187 5.14 7.69 5.27
C ASP A 187 4.81 7.02 3.94
N LEU A 188 4.12 7.73 3.03
CA LEU A 188 3.79 7.19 1.71
C LEU A 188 5.06 6.72 1.01
N HIS A 189 6.14 7.50 1.07
CA HIS A 189 7.42 7.13 0.48
C HIS A 189 8.05 5.90 1.15
N ALA A 190 7.88 5.75 2.47
CA ALA A 190 8.31 4.54 3.17
C ALA A 190 7.60 3.30 2.63
N TYR A 191 6.28 3.37 2.43
CA TYR A 191 5.47 2.26 1.94
C TYR A 191 5.68 1.96 0.46
N VAL A 192 5.84 2.99 -0.38
CA VAL A 192 6.19 2.82 -1.80
C VAL A 192 7.57 2.17 -1.92
N ALA A 193 8.59 2.66 -1.20
CA ALA A 193 9.92 2.06 -1.20
C ALA A 193 9.90 0.61 -0.68
N THR A 194 9.10 0.33 0.35
CA THR A 194 8.87 -1.03 0.87
C THR A 194 8.34 -1.94 -0.22
N ALA A 195 7.27 -1.51 -0.90
CA ALA A 195 6.59 -2.29 -1.91
C ALA A 195 7.47 -2.59 -3.12
N ILE A 196 8.19 -1.59 -3.63
CA ILE A 196 9.12 -1.77 -4.75
C ILE A 196 10.29 -2.66 -4.32
N GLY A 197 10.88 -2.41 -3.14
CA GLY A 197 12.00 -3.22 -2.64
C GLY A 197 11.64 -4.69 -2.47
N ALA A 198 10.44 -4.98 -1.96
CA ALA A 198 9.94 -6.35 -1.81
C ALA A 198 9.68 -7.01 -3.17
N MET A 199 9.05 -6.32 -4.13
CA MET A 199 8.84 -6.86 -5.48
C MET A 199 10.16 -7.07 -6.23
N ALA A 200 11.12 -6.15 -6.11
CA ALA A 200 12.46 -6.30 -6.69
C ALA A 200 13.20 -7.51 -6.10
N PHE A 201 13.08 -7.74 -4.79
CA PHE A 201 13.69 -8.89 -4.12
C PHE A 201 13.15 -10.21 -4.67
N ASP A 202 11.82 -10.30 -4.79
CA ASP A 202 11.09 -11.44 -5.31
C ASP A 202 11.44 -11.72 -6.78
N GLY A 203 11.57 -10.66 -7.58
CA GLY A 203 12.09 -10.69 -8.96
C GLY A 203 13.60 -10.91 -9.08
N SER A 204 14.30 -11.18 -7.98
CA SER A 204 15.77 -11.39 -7.92
C SER A 204 16.62 -10.19 -8.40
N ASP A 205 16.05 -8.99 -8.49
CA ASP A 205 16.79 -7.75 -8.73
C ASP A 205 17.34 -7.20 -7.41
N TYR A 206 18.32 -7.92 -6.86
CA TYR A 206 18.90 -7.59 -5.56
C TYR A 206 19.63 -6.24 -5.52
N ARG A 207 20.07 -5.74 -6.69
CA ARG A 207 20.73 -4.42 -6.82
C ARG A 207 19.74 -3.28 -6.61
N VAL A 208 18.49 -3.45 -7.03
CA VAL A 208 17.40 -2.51 -6.75
C VAL A 208 16.79 -2.76 -5.36
N ALA A 209 16.58 -4.03 -5.01
CA ALA A 209 15.91 -4.41 -3.78
C ALA A 209 16.63 -3.89 -2.52
N HIS A 210 17.92 -4.19 -2.40
CA HIS A 210 18.70 -3.88 -1.21
C HIS A 210 18.66 -2.39 -0.78
N PRO A 211 19.02 -1.41 -1.63
CA PRO A 211 18.99 0.00 -1.25
C PRO A 211 17.58 0.50 -0.91
N LEU A 212 16.55 0.05 -1.63
CA LEU A 212 15.16 0.41 -1.35
C LEU A 212 14.67 -0.16 -0.02
N LEU A 213 14.96 -1.44 0.27
CA LEU A 213 14.60 -2.09 1.53
C LEU A 213 15.27 -1.38 2.71
N CYS A 214 16.53 -0.96 2.57
CA CYS A 214 17.23 -0.20 3.59
C CYS A 214 16.67 1.20 3.80
N ALA A 215 16.42 1.95 2.72
CA ALA A 215 15.83 3.27 2.80
C ALA A 215 14.40 3.25 3.39
N ALA A 216 13.62 2.22 3.04
CA ALA A 216 12.31 1.95 3.61
C ALA A 216 12.41 1.64 5.11
N ALA A 217 13.31 0.75 5.53
CA ALA A 217 13.50 0.42 6.93
C ALA A 217 13.87 1.65 7.79
N ALA A 218 14.76 2.53 7.31
CA ALA A 218 15.12 3.77 7.99
C ALA A 218 13.95 4.77 8.09
N ARG A 219 13.05 4.78 7.09
CA ARG A 219 11.82 5.60 7.10
C ARG A 219 10.80 5.04 8.08
N LEU A 220 10.57 3.72 8.05
CA LEU A 220 9.67 3.04 8.97
C LEU A 220 10.12 3.20 10.43
N GLU A 221 11.42 3.31 10.72
CA GLU A 221 11.90 3.65 12.07
C GLU A 221 11.44 5.04 12.54
N ARG A 222 11.34 6.02 11.62
CA ARG A 222 10.79 7.35 11.96
C ARG A 222 9.29 7.26 12.23
N VAL A 223 8.56 6.52 11.41
CA VAL A 223 7.13 6.23 11.62
C VAL A 223 6.91 5.55 12.97
N GLU A 224 7.68 4.50 13.28
CA GLU A 224 7.64 3.75 14.54
C GLU A 224 7.82 4.68 15.75
N ARG A 225 8.86 5.53 15.73
CA ARG A 225 9.15 6.49 16.80
C ARG A 225 8.05 7.53 16.97
N ARG A 226 7.50 8.04 15.87
CA ARG A 226 6.42 9.03 15.89
C ARG A 226 5.15 8.43 16.50
N LEU A 227 4.74 7.23 16.07
CA LEU A 227 3.60 6.51 16.64
C LEU A 227 3.78 6.25 18.14
N ALA A 228 4.97 5.80 18.55
CA ALA A 228 5.28 5.55 19.95
C ALA A 228 5.16 6.81 20.82
N ALA A 229 5.58 7.98 20.31
CA ALA A 229 5.52 9.24 21.04
C ALA A 229 4.09 9.73 21.32
N ARG A 230 3.09 9.28 20.55
CA ARG A 230 1.68 9.72 20.69
C ARG A 230 0.82 8.83 21.58
N GLY A 231 1.35 7.69 22.02
CA GLY A 231 0.51 6.66 22.64
C GLY A 231 -0.57 6.14 21.68
N GLU A 232 -0.32 6.23 20.35
CA GLU A 232 -1.11 5.53 19.34
C GLU A 232 -1.14 4.03 19.66
N SER A 233 -2.07 3.29 19.04
CA SER A 233 -2.26 1.86 19.30
C SER A 233 -0.92 1.13 19.32
N GLN A 234 -0.59 0.52 20.46
CA GLN A 234 0.59 -0.33 20.62
C GLN A 234 0.65 -1.38 19.49
N ALA A 235 -0.51 -1.81 18.97
CA ALA A 235 -0.59 -2.71 17.83
C ALA A 235 -0.03 -2.08 16.55
N GLN A 236 -0.39 -0.85 16.19
CA GLN A 236 0.09 -0.21 14.96
C GLN A 236 1.61 0.04 14.98
N SER A 237 2.15 0.46 16.13
CA SER A 237 3.60 0.59 16.31
C SER A 237 4.30 -0.78 16.17
N GLN A 238 3.72 -1.85 16.71
CA GLN A 238 4.22 -3.22 16.56
C GLN A 238 4.14 -3.72 15.11
N GLU A 239 3.09 -3.38 14.36
CA GLU A 239 2.96 -3.71 12.94
C GLU A 239 4.05 -3.04 12.12
N VAL A 240 4.26 -1.73 12.29
CA VAL A 240 5.32 -0.96 11.60
C VAL A 240 6.70 -1.53 11.95
N ARG A 241 6.93 -1.86 13.22
CA ARG A 241 8.19 -2.49 13.66
C ARG A 241 8.40 -3.86 13.02
N SER A 242 7.36 -4.69 12.96
CA SER A 242 7.42 -6.03 12.37
C SER A 242 7.73 -5.95 10.88
N LEU A 243 7.09 -5.01 10.17
CA LEU A 243 7.42 -4.70 8.78
C LEU A 243 8.88 -4.27 8.65
N ARG A 244 9.34 -3.31 9.45
CA ARG A 244 10.74 -2.83 9.43
C ARG A 244 11.75 -3.96 9.61
N LEU A 245 11.55 -4.83 10.59
CA LEU A 245 12.43 -5.97 10.85
C LEU A 245 12.44 -6.96 9.69
N HIS A 246 11.28 -7.20 9.06
CA HIS A 246 11.19 -8.03 7.87
C HIS A 246 11.99 -7.45 6.70
N LEU A 247 11.90 -6.14 6.45
CA LEU A 247 12.68 -5.49 5.39
C LEU A 247 14.18 -5.57 5.62
N LEU A 248 14.63 -5.43 6.88
CA LEU A 248 16.04 -5.64 7.22
C LEU A 248 16.48 -7.08 6.96
N GLY A 249 15.62 -8.06 7.24
CA GLY A 249 15.85 -9.47 6.90
C GLY A 249 15.98 -9.70 5.38
N LEU A 250 15.08 -9.12 4.58
CA LEU A 250 15.15 -9.18 3.12
C LEU A 250 16.41 -8.48 2.59
N ALA A 251 16.77 -7.33 3.15
CA ALA A 251 17.99 -6.61 2.77
C ALA A 251 19.25 -7.46 3.05
N GLY A 252 19.33 -8.14 4.19
CA GLY A 252 20.43 -9.06 4.50
C GLY A 252 20.52 -10.24 3.53
N LYS A 253 19.37 -10.82 3.16
CA LYS A 253 19.31 -11.86 2.11
C LYS A 253 19.79 -11.32 0.76
N ALA A 254 19.39 -10.11 0.39
CA ALA A 254 19.78 -9.48 -0.88
C ALA A 254 21.31 -9.28 -0.95
N VAL A 255 21.94 -8.81 0.14
CA VAL A 255 23.41 -8.69 0.22
C VAL A 255 24.07 -10.06 0.02
N GLY A 256 23.58 -11.10 0.70
CA GLY A 256 24.11 -12.45 0.55
C GLY A 256 24.05 -12.96 -0.90
N GLN A 257 22.94 -12.68 -1.61
CA GLN A 257 22.79 -13.05 -3.01
C GLN A 257 23.73 -12.26 -3.94
N LEU A 258 23.91 -10.95 -3.69
CA LEU A 258 24.85 -10.11 -4.44
C LEU A 258 26.31 -10.59 -4.27
N GLN A 259 26.68 -11.00 -3.05
CA GLN A 259 28.00 -11.55 -2.74
C GLN A 259 28.22 -12.89 -3.44
N ALA A 260 27.24 -13.80 -3.36
CA ALA A 260 27.29 -15.11 -4.03
C ALA A 260 27.41 -14.99 -5.55
N SER A 261 26.83 -13.93 -6.14
CA SER A 261 26.86 -13.69 -7.58
C SER A 261 28.16 -13.04 -8.09
N GLY A 262 29.19 -12.87 -7.26
CA GLY A 262 30.45 -12.22 -7.64
C GLY A 262 30.33 -10.70 -7.90
N ASN A 263 29.17 -10.11 -7.63
CA ASN A 263 28.91 -8.66 -7.75
C ASN A 263 29.36 -7.89 -6.50
N GLY A 264 30.34 -8.42 -5.77
CA GLY A 264 30.77 -7.95 -4.44
C GLY A 264 31.36 -6.54 -4.40
N GLY A 265 31.72 -5.95 -5.54
CA GLY A 265 32.28 -4.59 -5.61
C GLY A 265 31.35 -3.50 -5.06
N LEU A 266 30.03 -3.71 -5.06
CA LEU A 266 29.04 -2.82 -4.43
C LEU A 266 28.69 -3.24 -2.99
N ALA A 267 28.90 -4.52 -2.64
CA ALA A 267 28.62 -5.08 -1.31
C ALA A 267 29.81 -4.99 -0.34
N GLY A 268 30.96 -4.47 -0.80
CA GLY A 268 32.26 -4.57 -0.13
C GLY A 268 32.40 -3.92 1.25
N LEU A 269 31.34 -3.32 1.81
CA LEU A 269 31.36 -2.68 3.13
C LEU A 269 30.17 -3.07 4.03
N GLN A 270 29.30 -3.97 3.58
CA GLN A 270 28.08 -4.33 4.32
C GLN A 270 28.07 -5.83 4.63
N SER A 271 27.88 -6.18 5.90
CA SER A 271 27.69 -7.56 6.33
C SER A 271 26.19 -7.89 6.36
N ALA A 272 25.83 -9.16 6.18
CA ALA A 272 24.46 -9.62 6.36
C ALA A 272 23.91 -9.32 7.78
N ALA A 273 24.80 -9.18 8.78
CA ALA A 273 24.45 -8.81 10.15
C ALA A 273 24.11 -7.32 10.32
N GLN A 274 24.58 -6.45 9.43
CA GLN A 274 24.25 -5.02 9.39
C GLN A 274 23.93 -4.63 7.94
N PRO A 275 22.80 -5.11 7.41
CA PRO A 275 22.54 -5.09 5.98
C PRO A 275 22.45 -3.67 5.42
N CYS A 276 22.13 -2.68 6.25
CA CYS A 276 21.96 -1.29 5.80
C CYS A 276 23.10 -0.35 6.15
N GLY A 277 24.10 -0.79 6.95
CA GLY A 277 25.30 -0.02 7.31
C GLY A 277 25.06 1.42 7.83
N ALA A 278 26.14 2.14 8.17
CA ALA A 278 26.07 3.57 8.52
C ALA A 278 26.07 4.51 7.29
N GLY A 279 26.37 3.97 6.10
CA GLY A 279 26.50 4.72 4.85
C GLY A 279 25.19 5.01 4.13
N VAL A 280 24.09 4.35 4.49
CA VAL A 280 22.74 4.70 4.02
C VAL A 280 22.20 5.78 4.96
N ARG A 281 22.78 6.98 4.90
CA ARG A 281 22.18 8.15 5.54
C ARG A 281 20.96 8.57 4.70
N PRO A 282 19.78 8.75 5.31
CA PRO A 282 18.57 9.16 4.61
C PRO A 282 18.72 10.52 3.95
#